data_AF-A0A946XI13-F1
#
_entry.id   AF-A0A946XI13-F1
#
_cell.length_a   1.000
_cell.length_b   1.000
_cell.length_c   1.000
_cell.angle_alpha   90.00
_cell.angle_beta   90.00
_cell.angle_gamma   90.00
#
_symmetry.space_group_name_H-M   'P 1'
#
loop_
_entity.id
_entity.type
_entity.pdbx_description
1 polymer ?
#
loop_
_entity_poly.entity_id
_entity_poly.type
_entity_poly.pdbx_seq_one_letter_code
_entity_poly.pdbx_strand_id
1 'polypeptide(L)'
;RETVVPGPGQVQNNFNADSNVSSLLNLLRQGSTRVLNGNLLTLPVGGGLLYVQPVYIESTGETSYPLLQKILVAFGDQIAFEDTLELALDALFGGNSGATSADGGQVDPAPDAGEQAPADSGNALLDQALGRASAALAAKEAALRSGDWEAFGKADEALAKAIEDALAALD
;
A
#
# COMPACT_ATOMS: atom_id res chain seq x y z
N ARG A 1 10.96 22.55 -11.41
CA ARG A 1 11.51 22.32 -10.05
C ARG A 1 12.58 21.26 -10.24
N GLU A 2 13.82 21.51 -9.82
CA GLU A 2 14.84 20.45 -9.75
C GLU A 2 14.34 19.40 -8.75
N THR A 3 13.84 18.28 -9.26
CA THR A 3 13.60 17.09 -8.44
C THR A 3 14.97 16.52 -8.13
N VAL A 4 15.54 16.91 -6.99
CA VAL A 4 16.77 16.30 -6.49
C VAL A 4 16.43 14.84 -6.21
N VAL A 5 16.80 13.94 -7.13
CA VAL A 5 16.56 12.52 -6.94
C VAL A 5 17.58 12.01 -5.91
N PRO A 6 17.15 11.56 -4.72
CA PRO A 6 18.07 11.16 -3.66
C PRO A 6 18.86 9.94 -4.10
N GLY A 7 20.19 9.94 -3.89
CA GLY A 7 21.01 8.77 -4.21
C GLY A 7 20.63 7.56 -3.32
N PRO A 8 20.92 6.31 -3.75
CA PRO A 8 20.56 5.11 -2.98
C PRO A 8 21.03 5.14 -1.51
N GLY A 9 22.22 5.68 -1.25
CA GLY A 9 22.74 5.84 0.12
C GLY A 9 21.97 6.87 0.96
N GLN A 10 21.43 7.92 0.33
CA GLN A 10 20.57 8.90 1.01
C GLN A 10 19.21 8.28 1.36
N VAL A 11 18.64 7.51 0.43
CA VAL A 11 17.37 6.79 0.66
C VAL A 11 17.53 5.75 1.77
N GLN A 12 18.63 4.99 1.79
CA GLN A 12 18.90 4.04 2.87
C GLN A 12 18.99 4.73 4.24
N ASN A 13 19.63 5.90 4.30
CA ASN A 13 19.70 6.68 5.53
C ASN A 13 18.32 7.21 5.94
N ASN A 14 17.51 7.66 4.98
CA ASN A 14 16.14 8.11 5.25
C ASN A 14 15.27 6.97 5.79
N PHE A 15 15.35 5.77 5.22
CA PHE A 15 14.66 4.59 5.74
C PHE A 15 15.09 4.23 7.16
N ASN A 16 16.40 4.30 7.45
CA ASN A 16 16.92 4.01 8.78
C ASN A 16 16.54 5.09 9.81
N ALA A 17 16.38 6.34 9.38
CA ALA A 17 16.01 7.46 10.24
C ALA A 17 14.49 7.60 10.44
N ASP A 18 13.69 6.93 9.62
CA ASP A 18 12.24 6.98 9.71
C ASP A 18 11.75 6.40 11.05
N SER A 19 10.89 7.17 11.72
CA SER A 19 10.42 6.88 13.08
C SER A 19 9.38 5.75 13.10
N ASN A 20 8.56 5.62 12.06
CA ASN A 20 7.58 4.54 11.92
C ASN A 20 8.30 3.22 11.63
N VAL A 21 9.26 3.24 10.69
CA VAL A 21 10.10 2.09 10.38
C VAL A 21 10.87 1.66 11.62
N SER A 22 11.56 2.58 12.29
CA SER A 22 12.35 2.27 13.48
C SER A 22 11.52 1.69 14.63
N SER A 23 10.30 2.19 14.86
CA SER A 23 9.42 1.70 15.92
C SER A 23 8.91 0.29 15.63
N LEU A 24 8.48 0.03 14.39
CA LEU A 24 8.01 -1.30 14.01
C LEU A 24 9.16 -2.31 13.97
N LEU A 25 10.33 -1.95 13.44
CA LEU A 25 11.50 -2.82 13.46
C LEU A 25 11.95 -3.13 14.89
N ASN A 26 11.86 -2.16 15.80
CA ASN A 26 12.12 -2.42 17.22
C ASN A 26 11.09 -3.37 17.84
N LEU A 27 9.80 -3.27 17.47
CA LEU A 27 8.78 -4.23 17.88
C LEU A 27 9.06 -5.63 17.32
N LEU A 28 9.46 -5.74 16.05
CA LEU A 28 9.82 -7.01 15.41
C LEU A 28 11.08 -7.65 16.01
N ARG A 29 11.96 -6.83 16.62
CA ARG A 29 13.13 -7.27 17.39
C ARG A 29 12.79 -7.67 18.83
N GLN A 30 11.58 -7.38 19.33
CA GLN A 30 11.18 -7.79 20.68
C GLN A 30 10.87 -9.29 20.67
N GLY A 31 11.85 -10.08 21.12
CA GLY A 31 11.73 -11.54 21.24
C GLY A 31 13.03 -12.25 20.83
N SER A 32 12.89 -13.51 20.40
CA SER A 32 13.97 -14.34 19.88
C SER A 32 14.11 -14.17 18.36
N THR A 33 14.04 -12.93 17.86
CA THR A 33 13.94 -12.64 16.42
C THR A 33 14.97 -11.59 16.01
N ARG A 34 15.66 -11.82 14.88
CA ARG A 34 16.56 -10.87 14.23
C ARG A 34 15.88 -10.30 12.98
N VAL A 35 15.96 -8.97 12.84
CA VAL A 35 15.53 -8.28 11.61
C VAL A 35 16.68 -8.29 10.61
N LEU A 36 16.40 -8.70 9.38
CA LEU A 36 17.30 -8.59 8.25
C LEU A 36 16.74 -7.60 7.22
N ASN A 37 17.50 -6.56 6.91
CA ASN A 37 17.21 -5.70 5.78
C ASN A 37 17.73 -6.37 4.49
N GLY A 38 16.85 -6.53 3.51
CA GLY A 38 17.21 -7.06 2.20
C GLY A 38 17.89 -6.01 1.31
N ASN A 39 18.15 -6.43 0.07
CA ASN A 39 18.82 -5.59 -0.91
C ASN A 39 17.94 -4.40 -1.33
N LEU A 40 18.55 -3.21 -1.41
CA LEU A 40 17.89 -2.04 -1.98
C LEU A 40 17.92 -2.12 -3.50
N LEU A 41 16.73 -2.25 -4.10
CA LEU A 41 16.54 -2.23 -5.54
C LEU A 41 16.18 -0.82 -5.98
N THR A 42 16.84 -0.32 -7.02
CA THR A 42 16.56 1.00 -7.61
C THR A 42 16.10 0.81 -9.05
N LEU A 43 14.90 1.32 -9.36
CA LEU A 43 14.22 1.11 -10.63
C LEU A 43 13.82 2.47 -11.24
N PRO A 44 14.10 2.73 -12.52
CA PRO A 44 13.62 3.95 -13.18
C PRO A 44 12.13 3.82 -13.53
N VAL A 45 11.30 4.75 -13.06
CA VAL A 45 9.85 4.78 -13.36
C VAL A 45 9.38 6.23 -13.52
N GLY A 46 8.53 6.51 -14.51
CA GLY A 46 7.84 7.81 -14.64
C GLY A 46 8.73 9.07 -14.64
N GLY A 47 10.00 8.96 -15.03
CA GLY A 47 10.96 10.08 -15.00
C GLY A 47 11.69 10.29 -13.66
N GLY A 48 11.52 9.38 -12.70
CA GLY A 48 12.24 9.33 -11.42
C GLY A 48 12.80 7.95 -11.10
N LEU A 49 13.28 7.78 -9.86
CA LEU A 49 13.79 6.52 -9.34
C LEU A 49 12.88 6.02 -8.21
N LEU A 50 12.43 4.78 -8.35
CA LEU A 50 11.72 3.99 -7.34
C LEU A 50 12.73 3.14 -6.59
N TYR A 51 12.65 3.18 -5.26
CA TYR A 51 13.51 2.41 -4.37
C TYR A 51 12.65 1.38 -3.65
N VAL A 52 13.06 0.12 -3.65
CA VAL A 52 12.33 -0.97 -2.98
C VAL A 52 13.32 -1.74 -2.09
N GLN A 53 12.99 -1.91 -0.82
CA GLN A 53 13.77 -2.71 0.12
C GLN A 53 12.86 -3.66 0.91
N PRO A 54 12.99 -4.98 0.73
CA PRO A 54 12.28 -5.95 1.56
C PRO A 54 12.94 -6.05 2.94
N VAL A 55 12.14 -6.31 3.96
CA VAL A 55 12.58 -6.55 5.34
C VAL A 55 12.09 -7.91 5.79
N TYR A 56 13.03 -8.71 6.27
CA TYR A 56 12.79 -10.05 6.74
C TYR A 56 12.99 -10.13 8.25
N ILE A 57 12.39 -11.16 8.85
CA ILE A 57 12.64 -11.57 10.21
C ILE A 57 13.09 -13.03 10.24
N GLU A 58 14.08 -13.35 11.07
CA GLU A 58 14.50 -14.73 11.34
C GLU A 58 14.44 -14.99 12.84
N SER A 59 14.06 -16.20 13.24
CA SER A 59 14.22 -16.64 14.64
C SER A 59 15.71 -16.80 14.98
N THR A 60 16.09 -16.64 16.24
CA THR A 60 17.46 -16.87 16.72
C THR A 60 17.75 -18.34 17.06
N GLY A 61 16.84 -19.26 16.71
CA GLY A 61 17.02 -20.70 16.91
C GLY A 61 17.91 -21.37 15.85
N GLU A 62 18.29 -22.64 16.09
CA GLU A 62 19.22 -23.41 15.23
C GLU A 62 18.67 -23.74 13.83
N THR A 63 17.36 -23.68 13.59
CA THR A 63 16.76 -23.94 12.28
C THR A 63 15.75 -22.83 11.96
N SER A 64 16.29 -21.69 11.55
CA SER A 64 15.51 -20.47 11.32
C SER A 64 15.60 -20.07 9.86
N TYR A 65 14.47 -19.72 9.27
CA TYR A 65 14.37 -19.24 7.89
C TYR A 65 13.90 -17.78 7.89
N PRO A 66 14.47 -16.93 7.03
CA PRO A 66 14.03 -15.55 6.90
C PRO A 66 12.65 -15.50 6.26
N LEU A 67 11.70 -14.88 6.95
CA LEU A 67 10.35 -14.63 6.46
C LEU A 67 10.21 -13.15 6.10
N LEU A 68 9.61 -12.86 4.95
CA LEU A 68 9.30 -11.49 4.55
C LEU A 68 8.27 -10.94 5.51
N GLN A 69 8.57 -9.79 6.11
CA GLN A 69 7.68 -9.14 7.06
C GLN A 69 7.09 -7.86 6.50
N LYS A 70 7.89 -7.06 5.78
CA LYS A 70 7.48 -5.76 5.23
C LYS A 70 8.28 -5.38 3.99
N ILE A 71 7.77 -4.43 3.23
CA ILE A 71 8.41 -3.84 2.06
C ILE A 71 8.42 -2.32 2.22
N LEU A 72 9.62 -1.73 2.16
CA LEU A 72 9.80 -0.29 2.09
C LEU A 72 9.86 0.12 0.63
N VAL A 73 9.11 1.16 0.29
CA VAL A 73 9.17 1.76 -1.04
C VAL A 73 9.36 3.27 -0.91
N ALA A 74 10.21 3.85 -1.75
CA ALA A 74 10.33 5.31 -1.86
C ALA A 74 10.32 5.79 -3.31
N PHE A 75 9.69 6.93 -3.53
CA PHE A 75 9.73 7.67 -4.79
C PHE A 75 9.83 9.16 -4.51
N GLY A 76 10.96 9.78 -4.88
CA GLY A 76 11.24 11.17 -4.51
C GLY A 76 11.33 11.35 -2.99
N ASP A 77 10.46 12.19 -2.43
CA ASP A 77 10.36 12.48 -0.99
C ASP A 77 9.31 11.61 -0.27
N GLN A 78 8.55 10.79 -1.00
CA GLN A 78 7.51 9.94 -0.42
C GLN A 78 8.07 8.56 -0.08
N ILE A 79 7.67 8.04 1.10
CA ILE A 79 8.05 6.73 1.61
C ILE A 79 6.77 6.01 2.06
N ALA A 80 6.60 4.75 1.66
CA ALA A 80 5.58 3.85 2.19
C ALA A 80 6.21 2.57 2.72
N PHE A 81 5.50 1.93 3.64
CA PHE A 81 5.97 0.79 4.38
C PHE A 81 4.83 -0.16 4.70
N GLU A 82 4.68 -1.19 3.88
CA GLU A 82 3.51 -2.08 3.89
C GLU A 82 3.92 -3.55 3.88
N ASP A 83 2.95 -4.45 4.05
CA ASP A 83 3.19 -5.90 4.01
C ASP A 83 3.51 -6.42 2.61
N THR A 84 3.00 -5.76 1.57
CA THR A 84 3.20 -6.15 0.18
C THR A 84 3.69 -4.96 -0.66
N LEU A 85 4.31 -5.27 -1.80
CA LEU A 85 4.75 -4.27 -2.74
C LEU A 85 3.57 -3.50 -3.32
N GLU A 86 2.46 -4.20 -3.62
CA GLU A 86 1.23 -3.59 -4.13
C GLU A 86 0.69 -2.54 -3.16
N LEU A 87 0.50 -2.90 -1.88
CA LEU A 87 0.05 -1.97 -0.85
C LEU A 87 1.01 -0.78 -0.70
N ALA A 88 2.32 -1.02 -0.70
CA ALA A 88 3.30 0.06 -0.56
C ALA A 88 3.28 1.02 -1.76
N LEU A 89 3.05 0.51 -2.97
CA LEU A 89 2.90 1.33 -4.16
C LEU A 89 1.59 2.14 -4.11
N ASP A 90 0.49 1.51 -3.71
CA ASP A 90 -0.80 2.18 -3.58
C ASP A 90 -0.77 3.30 -2.53
N ALA A 91 -0.11 3.04 -1.40
CA ALA A 91 0.12 4.02 -0.35
C ALA A 91 1.01 5.19 -0.83
N LEU A 92 1.98 4.94 -1.71
CA LEU A 92 2.83 6.00 -2.28
C LEU A 92 2.10 6.88 -3.30
N PHE A 93 1.36 6.25 -4.21
CA PHE A 93 0.77 6.93 -5.36
C PHE A 93 -0.68 7.34 -5.16
N GLY A 94 -1.29 6.98 -4.03
CA GLY A 94 -2.63 7.42 -3.62
C GLY A 94 -3.77 6.74 -4.39
N GLY A 95 -3.55 5.53 -4.92
CA GLY A 95 -4.54 4.74 -5.66
C GLY A 95 -3.92 3.54 -6.39
N ASN A 96 -4.76 2.67 -6.97
CA ASN A 96 -4.38 1.41 -7.63
C ASN A 96 -3.25 1.63 -8.64
N SER A 97 -2.04 1.31 -8.24
CA SER A 97 -0.76 1.58 -8.92
C SER A 97 -0.61 0.85 -10.25
N GLY A 98 -1.61 0.04 -10.63
CA GLY A 98 -1.57 -0.84 -11.79
C GLY A 98 -0.48 -1.92 -11.67
N ALA A 99 0.14 -2.04 -10.50
CA ALA A 99 1.29 -2.88 -10.24
C ALA A 99 0.81 -4.24 -9.72
N THR A 100 0.45 -5.15 -10.63
CA THR A 100 0.23 -6.55 -10.28
C THR A 100 1.58 -7.16 -9.88
N SER A 101 1.85 -7.28 -8.59
CA SER A 101 3.07 -7.95 -8.12
C SER A 101 2.97 -9.45 -8.38
N ALA A 102 3.96 -10.04 -9.04
CA ALA A 102 4.04 -11.48 -9.30
C ALA A 102 4.42 -12.31 -8.05
N ASP A 103 4.59 -11.66 -6.89
CA ASP A 103 4.82 -12.34 -5.63
C ASP A 103 3.48 -12.84 -5.09
N GLY A 104 3.17 -14.11 -5.38
CA GLY A 104 1.96 -14.82 -4.95
C GLY A 104 1.84 -15.05 -3.44
N GLY A 105 2.36 -14.13 -2.64
CA GLY A 105 2.08 -14.04 -1.21
C GLY A 105 0.68 -13.50 -1.00
N GLN A 106 -0.31 -14.38 -1.08
CA GLN A 106 -1.64 -14.16 -0.50
C GLN A 106 -1.44 -13.99 1.01
N VAL A 107 -1.18 -12.76 1.45
CA VAL A 107 -1.58 -12.33 2.78
C VAL A 107 -3.04 -11.97 2.67
N ASP A 108 -3.89 -12.88 3.14
CA ASP A 108 -5.26 -12.55 3.49
C ASP A 108 -5.25 -11.21 4.25
N PRO A 109 -5.96 -10.18 3.79
CA PRO A 109 -6.19 -9.02 4.62
C PRO A 109 -7.00 -9.55 5.81
N ALA A 110 -6.37 -9.59 6.99
CA ALA A 110 -7.16 -9.59 8.21
C ALA A 110 -8.08 -8.35 8.16
N PRO A 111 -9.36 -8.49 8.52
CA PRO A 111 -10.31 -7.40 8.41
C PRO A 111 -10.02 -6.41 9.53
N ASP A 112 -9.06 -5.51 9.33
CA ASP A 112 -9.05 -4.29 10.11
C ASP A 112 -10.07 -3.35 9.46
N ALA A 113 -11.23 -3.31 10.10
CA ALA A 113 -12.21 -2.26 9.98
C ALA A 113 -11.56 -0.93 10.41
N GLY A 114 -10.69 -0.41 9.55
CA GLY A 114 -10.31 0.99 9.54
C GLY A 114 -11.38 1.71 8.75
N GLU A 115 -12.39 2.21 9.46
CA GLU A 115 -13.31 3.25 9.02
C GLU A 115 -12.49 4.33 8.27
N GLN A 116 -12.41 4.24 6.94
CA GLN A 116 -11.94 5.35 6.10
C GLN A 116 -13.06 6.40 6.18
N ALA A 117 -12.95 7.26 7.20
CA ALA A 117 -13.71 8.48 7.26
C ALA A 117 -13.49 9.21 5.92
N PRO A 118 -14.56 9.56 5.18
CA PRO A 118 -14.42 10.27 3.93
C PRO A 118 -13.67 11.57 4.20
N ALA A 119 -12.68 11.86 3.35
CA ALA A 119 -11.91 13.09 3.41
C ALA A 119 -12.87 14.26 3.18
N ASP A 120 -13.26 14.93 4.26
CA ASP A 120 -14.22 16.04 4.30
C ASP A 120 -13.92 17.04 3.19
N SER A 121 -14.64 16.90 2.08
CA SER A 121 -14.46 17.71 0.89
C SER A 121 -15.17 19.06 1.03
N GLY A 122 -15.74 19.35 2.21
CA GLY A 122 -16.61 20.49 2.48
C GLY A 122 -17.98 20.37 1.78
N ASN A 123 -18.26 19.21 1.17
CA ASN A 123 -19.49 18.95 0.42
C ASN A 123 -19.98 17.54 0.76
N ALA A 124 -20.94 17.48 1.69
CA ALA A 124 -21.45 16.23 2.24
C ALA A 124 -22.01 15.25 1.18
N LEU A 125 -22.47 15.75 0.02
CA LEU A 125 -22.93 14.92 -1.09
C LEU A 125 -21.75 14.25 -1.81
N LEU A 126 -20.66 15.00 -2.00
CA LEU A 126 -19.42 14.48 -2.58
C LEU A 126 -18.78 13.45 -1.66
N ASP A 127 -18.72 13.72 -0.35
CA ASP A 127 -18.21 12.78 0.65
C ASP A 127 -19.01 11.47 0.69
N GLN A 128 -20.34 11.57 0.61
CA GLN A 128 -21.22 10.39 0.55
C GLN A 128 -21.07 9.62 -0.77
N ALA A 129 -20.83 10.31 -1.88
CA ALA A 129 -20.59 9.68 -3.17
C ALA A 129 -19.23 8.95 -3.19
N LEU A 130 -18.18 9.58 -2.65
CA LEU A 130 -16.84 9.00 -2.50
C LEU A 130 -16.87 7.75 -1.60
N GLY A 131 -17.58 7.82 -0.46
CA GLY A 131 -17.74 6.65 0.42
C GLY A 131 -18.50 5.49 -0.21
N ARG A 132 -19.46 5.77 -1.11
CA ARG A 132 -20.14 4.72 -1.89
C ARG A 132 -19.25 4.15 -2.99
N ALA A 133 -18.42 4.98 -3.62
CA ALA A 133 -17.47 4.55 -4.65
C ALA A 133 -16.40 3.61 -4.07
N SER A 134 -15.84 3.93 -2.89
CA SER A 134 -14.86 3.07 -2.22
C SER A 134 -15.46 1.72 -1.82
N ALA A 135 -16.68 1.71 -1.26
CA ALA A 135 -17.40 0.50 -0.93
C ALA A 135 -17.70 -0.38 -2.16
N ALA A 136 -18.08 0.24 -3.28
CA ALA A 136 -18.32 -0.46 -4.54
C ALA A 136 -17.03 -1.07 -5.12
N LEU A 137 -15.89 -0.39 -4.99
CA LEU A 137 -14.58 -0.94 -5.38
C LEU A 137 -14.22 -2.19 -4.56
N ALA A 138 -14.35 -2.12 -3.24
CA ALA A 138 -14.07 -3.25 -2.36
C ALA A 138 -14.96 -4.46 -2.68
N ALA A 139 -16.25 -4.22 -2.95
CA ALA A 139 -17.20 -5.27 -3.36
C ALA A 139 -16.84 -5.89 -4.72
N LYS A 140 -16.38 -5.07 -5.67
CA LYS A 140 -15.92 -5.53 -6.99
C LYS A 140 -14.70 -6.44 -6.88
N GLU A 141 -13.75 -6.09 -6.03
CA GLU A 141 -12.53 -6.85 -5.80
C GLU A 141 -12.80 -8.16 -5.07
N ALA A 142 -13.71 -8.15 -4.09
CA ALA A 142 -14.19 -9.37 -3.45
C ALA A 142 -14.88 -10.31 -4.45
N ALA A 143 -15.71 -9.77 -5.34
CA ALA A 143 -16.39 -10.53 -6.39
C ALA A 143 -15.42 -11.11 -7.43
N LEU A 144 -14.36 -10.37 -7.79
CA LEU A 144 -13.27 -10.89 -8.63
C LEU A 144 -12.53 -12.05 -7.97
N ARG A 145 -12.23 -11.93 -6.66
CA ARG A 145 -11.55 -13.01 -5.91
C ARG A 145 -12.41 -14.26 -5.78
N SER A 146 -13.72 -14.11 -5.58
CA SER A 146 -14.65 -15.25 -5.50
C SER A 146 -15.10 -15.78 -6.86
N GLY A 147 -14.77 -15.11 -7.97
CA GLY A 147 -15.24 -15.45 -9.31
C GLY A 147 -16.74 -15.26 -9.50
N ASP A 148 -17.36 -14.41 -8.69
CA ASP A 148 -18.80 -14.13 -8.70
C ASP A 148 -19.11 -12.95 -9.65
N TRP A 149 -19.40 -13.29 -10.91
CA TRP A 149 -19.66 -12.32 -11.96
C TRP A 149 -20.96 -11.52 -11.77
N GLU A 150 -21.94 -12.05 -11.03
CA GLU A 150 -23.19 -11.35 -10.74
C GLU A 150 -22.96 -10.27 -9.67
N ALA A 151 -22.24 -10.62 -8.60
CA ALA A 151 -21.80 -9.66 -7.59
C ALA A 151 -20.90 -8.58 -8.19
N PHE A 152 -20.05 -8.94 -9.15
CA PHE A 152 -19.19 -8.00 -9.88
C PHE A 152 -20.01 -6.98 -10.68
N GLY A 153 -21.00 -7.43 -11.47
CA GLY A 153 -21.86 -6.53 -12.25
C GLY A 153 -22.64 -5.56 -11.37
N LYS A 154 -23.12 -6.04 -10.22
CA LYS A 154 -23.81 -5.19 -9.23
C LYS A 154 -22.87 -4.17 -8.57
N ALA A 155 -21.64 -4.56 -8.28
CA ALA A 155 -20.63 -3.65 -7.74
C ALA A 155 -20.19 -2.59 -8.77
N ASP A 156 -20.10 -2.97 -10.05
CA ASP A 156 -19.75 -2.05 -11.14
C ASP A 156 -20.86 -1.00 -11.39
N GLU A 157 -22.13 -1.41 -11.35
CA GLU A 157 -23.27 -0.49 -11.41
C GLU A 157 -23.30 0.47 -10.21
N ALA A 158 -23.04 -0.04 -9.00
CA ALA A 158 -22.97 0.78 -7.80
C ALA A 158 -21.84 1.82 -7.87
N LEU A 159 -20.70 1.45 -8.45
CA LEU A 159 -19.58 2.35 -8.70
C LEU A 159 -19.94 3.44 -9.71
N ALA A 160 -20.54 3.06 -10.85
CA ALA A 160 -20.96 4.01 -11.87
C ALA A 160 -21.92 5.07 -11.31
N LYS A 161 -22.89 4.63 -10.52
CA LYS A 161 -23.84 5.52 -9.83
C LYS A 161 -23.16 6.44 -8.81
N ALA A 162 -22.20 5.92 -8.05
CA ALA A 162 -21.47 6.72 -7.08
C ALA A 162 -20.61 7.80 -7.75
N ILE A 163 -20.03 7.51 -8.92
CA ILE A 163 -19.27 8.49 -9.70
C ILE A 163 -20.20 9.56 -10.30
N GLU A 164 -21.38 9.16 -10.79
CA GLU A 164 -22.37 10.11 -11.30
C GLU A 164 -22.88 11.07 -10.21
N ASP A 165 -23.15 10.55 -9.01
CA ASP A 165 -23.54 11.36 -7.86
C ASP A 165 -22.40 12.30 -7.39
N ALA A 166 -21.14 11.85 -7.49
CA ALA A 166 -19.98 12.69 -7.19
C ALA A 166 -19.85 13.85 -8.19
N LEU A 167 -20.01 13.57 -9.49
CA LEU A 167 -20.02 14.58 -10.55
C LEU A 167 -21.16 15.59 -10.37
N ALA A 168 -22.35 15.12 -10.02
CA ALA A 168 -23.49 16.00 -9.74
C ALA A 168 -23.32 16.86 -8.49
N ALA A 169 -22.49 16.43 -7.53
CA ALA A 169 -22.15 17.22 -6.34
C ALA A 169 -21.09 18.30 -6.58
N LEU A 170 -20.39 18.24 -7.73
CA LEU A 170 -19.35 19.19 -8.14
C LEU A 170 -19.89 20.38 -8.97
N ASP A 171 -21.10 20.28 -9.50
CA ASP A 171 -21.81 21.32 -10.30
C ASP A 171 -22.65 22.25 -9.39
#